data_AF-A0A9N7Z0D6-F1
#
_entry.id   AF-A0A9N7Z0D6-F1
#
_cell.length_a   1.000
_cell.length_b   1.000
_cell.length_c   1.000
_cell.angle_alpha   90.00
_cell.angle_beta   90.00
_cell.angle_gamma   90.00
#
_symmetry.space_group_name_H-M   'P 1'
#
loop_
_entity.id
_entity.type
_entity.pdbx_description
1 polymer ?
#
loop_
_entity_poly.entity_id
_entity_poly.type
_entity_poly.pdbx_seq_one_letter_code
_entity_poly.pdbx_strand_id
1 'polypeptide(L)'
;MAASIEDPLLMSFSSLPDNSEEARARYLYRQWLGLGLTDVHLSNHTVLLSLPGSTPNTITDRSSHQCFLPNGTPCDQRGPNDLPRQQFSYAAYSAIGSLQGEVVDVQYGSVDDLRRAKDSLNLTNRIAVVKLGQAPLLYKLSLLSELGFGGALLYVDPCDAPPGRHTWNQAFRVTLNPGGNPAIGE
;
A
#
# COMPACT_ATOMS: atom_id res chain seq x y z
N MET A 1 32.01 17.62 -8.10
CA MET A 1 30.74 17.55 -8.86
C MET A 1 30.65 16.17 -9.47
N ALA A 2 29.94 15.25 -8.82
CA ALA A 2 29.61 13.97 -9.43
C ALA A 2 28.27 14.16 -10.15
N ALA A 3 28.28 14.14 -11.48
CA ALA A 3 27.06 14.05 -12.26
C ALA A 3 26.57 12.60 -12.15
N SER A 4 25.42 12.39 -11.50
CA SER A 4 24.70 11.13 -11.59
C SER A 4 24.26 10.97 -13.04
N ILE A 5 24.92 10.10 -13.78
CA ILE A 5 24.43 9.66 -15.09
C ILE A 5 23.28 8.70 -14.79
N GLU A 6 22.06 9.22 -14.73
CA GLU A 6 20.87 8.36 -14.77
C GLU A 6 20.85 7.64 -16.13
N ASP A 7 20.64 6.32 -16.09
CA ASP A 7 20.66 5.45 -17.26
C ASP A 7 19.61 5.93 -18.30
N PRO A 8 19.99 6.20 -19.56
CA PRO A 8 19.07 6.68 -20.60
C PRO A 8 17.84 5.77 -20.81
N LEU A 9 17.97 4.46 -20.55
CA LEU A 9 16.84 3.53 -20.61
C LEU A 9 15.80 3.79 -19.52
N LEU A 10 16.26 4.18 -18.33
CA LEU A 10 15.42 4.43 -17.15
C LEU A 10 14.62 5.73 -17.30
N MET A 11 15.23 6.74 -17.93
CA MET A 11 14.55 7.99 -18.32
C MET A 11 13.53 7.77 -19.44
N SER A 12 13.85 6.95 -20.44
CA SER A 12 12.94 6.59 -21.55
C SER A 12 11.72 5.78 -21.09
N PHE A 13 11.90 4.87 -20.13
CA PHE A 13 10.81 4.04 -19.60
C PHE A 13 9.81 4.86 -18.77
N SER A 14 10.29 5.88 -18.06
CA SER A 14 9.48 6.72 -17.18
C SER A 14 8.68 7.80 -17.93
N SER A 15 9.07 8.11 -19.17
CA SER A 15 8.53 9.21 -19.99
C SER A 15 7.69 8.75 -21.19
N LEU A 16 7.20 7.50 -21.18
CA LEU A 16 6.36 6.98 -22.27
C LEU A 16 5.05 7.79 -22.40
N PRO A 17 4.63 8.14 -23.63
CA PRO A 17 3.41 8.92 -23.87
C PRO A 17 2.13 8.15 -23.52
N ASP A 18 2.16 6.82 -23.67
CA ASP A 18 1.15 5.91 -23.10
C ASP A 18 1.69 5.37 -21.77
N ASN A 19 1.01 5.70 -20.68
CA ASN A 19 1.40 5.34 -19.32
C ASN A 19 0.84 3.99 -18.84
N SER A 20 0.16 3.24 -19.71
CA SER A 20 -0.37 1.92 -19.38
C SER A 20 0.74 0.88 -19.14
N GLU A 21 0.48 -0.07 -18.24
CA GLU A 21 1.38 -1.19 -17.99
C GLU A 21 1.58 -2.06 -19.24
N GLU A 22 0.57 -2.14 -20.13
CA GLU A 22 0.69 -2.84 -21.41
C GLU A 22 1.70 -2.14 -22.34
N ALA A 23 1.62 -0.81 -22.48
CA ALA A 23 2.56 -0.06 -23.29
C ALA A 23 4.00 -0.20 -22.76
N ARG A 24 4.16 -0.22 -21.43
CA ARG A 24 5.45 -0.49 -20.77
C ARG A 24 5.98 -1.89 -21.09
N ALA A 25 5.14 -2.92 -21.00
CA ALA A 25 5.52 -4.30 -21.35
C ALA A 25 5.93 -4.41 -22.83
N ARG A 26 5.18 -3.79 -23.74
CA ARG A 26 5.50 -3.75 -25.17
C ARG A 26 6.78 -2.97 -25.47
N TYR A 27 7.05 -1.90 -24.72
CA TYR A 27 8.31 -1.17 -24.83
C TYR A 27 9.49 -2.07 -24.43
N LEU A 28 9.42 -2.75 -23.28
CA LEU A 28 10.49 -3.66 -22.82
C LEU A 28 10.72 -4.79 -23.81
N TYR A 29 9.64 -5.39 -24.34
CA TYR A 29 9.71 -6.40 -25.40
C TYR A 29 10.57 -5.90 -26.58
N ARG A 30 10.32 -4.69 -27.08
CA ARG A 30 11.10 -4.11 -28.20
C ARG A 30 12.54 -3.84 -27.83
N GLN A 31 12.80 -3.33 -26.62
CA GLN A 31 14.16 -3.07 -26.15
C GLN A 31 14.97 -4.37 -26.07
N TRP A 32 14.38 -5.44 -25.52
CA TRP A 32 15.03 -6.75 -25.41
C TRP A 32 15.35 -7.38 -26.77
N LEU A 33 14.42 -7.30 -27.74
CA LEU A 33 14.72 -7.71 -29.11
C LEU A 33 15.84 -6.85 -29.74
N GLY A 34 15.82 -5.54 -29.51
CA GLY A 34 16.85 -4.61 -30.00
C GLY A 34 18.25 -4.88 -29.42
N LEU A 35 18.32 -5.45 -28.22
CA LEU A 35 19.57 -5.90 -27.58
C LEU A 35 20.04 -7.29 -28.07
N GLY A 36 19.28 -7.94 -28.95
CA GLY A 36 19.64 -9.22 -29.55
C GLY A 36 19.14 -10.46 -28.80
N LEU A 37 18.23 -10.31 -27.82
CA LEU A 37 17.54 -11.47 -27.25
C LEU A 37 16.62 -12.09 -28.31
N THR A 38 16.76 -13.40 -28.52
CA THR A 38 16.04 -14.12 -29.59
C THR A 38 14.75 -14.77 -29.12
N ASP A 39 14.60 -14.99 -27.82
CA ASP A 39 13.45 -15.64 -27.20
C ASP A 39 12.78 -14.69 -26.20
N VAL A 40 11.87 -13.86 -26.72
CA VAL A 40 11.14 -12.86 -25.93
C VAL A 40 9.66 -13.00 -26.26
N HIS A 41 8.82 -13.13 -25.23
CA HIS A 41 7.39 -13.33 -25.37
C HIS A 41 6.60 -12.39 -24.46
N LEU A 42 5.42 -11.99 -24.93
CA LEU A 42 4.39 -11.36 -24.11
C LEU A 42 3.30 -12.40 -23.86
N SER A 43 3.12 -12.80 -22.60
CA SER A 43 2.05 -13.70 -22.18
C SER A 43 0.99 -12.94 -21.42
N ASN A 44 -0.27 -13.14 -21.81
CA ASN A 44 -1.42 -12.56 -21.12
C ASN A 44 -1.92 -13.54 -20.06
N HIS A 45 -2.19 -13.03 -18.86
CA HIS A 45 -2.76 -13.80 -17.77
C HIS A 45 -3.98 -13.09 -17.19
N THR A 46 -5.04 -13.86 -16.92
CA THR A 46 -6.19 -13.37 -16.16
C THR A 46 -5.95 -13.64 -14.69
N VAL A 47 -5.88 -12.58 -13.90
CA VAL A 47 -5.64 -12.65 -12.45
C VAL A 47 -6.69 -11.83 -11.71
N LEU A 48 -6.98 -12.23 -10.47
CA LEU A 48 -7.80 -11.42 -9.59
C LEU A 48 -7.00 -10.18 -9.15
N LEU A 49 -7.51 -8.99 -9.46
CA LEU A 49 -6.94 -7.73 -8.99
C LEU A 49 -7.87 -7.08 -7.97
N SER A 50 -7.27 -6.42 -6.98
CA SER A 50 -7.98 -5.53 -6.06
C SER A 50 -7.65 -4.09 -6.42
N LEU A 51 -8.68 -3.31 -6.75
CA LEU A 51 -8.60 -1.90 -7.14
C LEU A 51 -9.37 -1.05 -6.12
N PRO A 52 -9.04 0.24 -5.99
CA PRO A 52 -9.77 1.10 -5.08
C PRO A 52 -11.22 1.29 -5.53
N GLY A 53 -12.11 1.55 -4.58
CA GLY A 53 -13.53 1.76 -4.82
C GLY A 53 -13.85 3.01 -5.66
N SER A 54 -15.14 3.24 -5.89
CA SER A 54 -15.62 4.46 -6.56
C SER A 54 -15.42 5.74 -5.76
N THR A 55 -15.34 5.60 -4.45
CA THR A 55 -15.09 6.67 -3.49
C THR A 55 -13.83 6.36 -2.71
N PRO A 56 -13.01 7.37 -2.34
CA PRO A 56 -11.88 7.16 -1.45
C PRO A 56 -12.29 6.58 -0.11
N ASN A 57 -11.41 5.78 0.47
CA ASN A 57 -11.51 5.38 1.87
C ASN A 57 -11.35 6.61 2.77
N THR A 58 -11.94 6.57 3.96
CA THR A 58 -11.90 7.68 4.92
C THR A 58 -11.68 7.15 6.33
N ILE A 59 -11.00 7.94 7.15
CA ILE A 59 -10.82 7.72 8.58
C ILE A 59 -11.51 8.90 9.28
N THR A 60 -12.44 8.64 10.18
CA THR A 60 -13.19 9.68 10.87
C THR A 60 -12.94 9.59 12.37
N ASP A 61 -12.43 10.66 12.95
CA ASP A 61 -12.38 10.80 14.40
C ASP A 61 -13.80 11.09 14.90
N ARG A 62 -14.32 10.17 15.71
CA ARG A 62 -15.69 10.23 16.21
C ARG A 62 -15.91 11.36 17.21
N SER A 63 -14.87 11.78 17.93
CA SER A 63 -14.95 12.80 18.96
C SER A 63 -15.00 14.21 18.38
N SER A 64 -14.12 14.51 17.43
CA SER A 64 -14.04 15.80 16.74
C SER A 64 -14.95 15.90 15.52
N HIS A 65 -15.54 14.77 15.07
CA HIS A 65 -16.24 14.65 13.79
C HIS A 65 -15.37 14.99 12.57
N GLN A 66 -14.05 15.02 12.73
CA GLN A 66 -13.14 15.34 11.66
C GLN A 66 -12.89 14.12 10.76
N CYS A 67 -13.00 14.34 9.46
CA CYS A 67 -12.77 13.32 8.43
C CYS A 67 -11.40 13.54 7.77
N PHE A 68 -10.67 12.45 7.59
CA PHE A 68 -9.38 12.41 6.92
C PHE A 68 -9.37 11.35 5.81
N LEU A 69 -8.63 11.65 4.74
CA LEU A 69 -8.21 10.66 3.77
C LEU A 69 -7.03 9.83 4.34
N PRO A 70 -6.73 8.63 3.81
CA PRO A 70 -5.67 7.78 4.36
C PRO A 70 -4.26 8.38 4.24
N ASN A 71 -4.08 9.41 3.41
CA ASN A 71 -2.85 10.18 3.32
C ASN A 71 -2.78 11.32 4.36
N GLY A 72 -3.74 11.44 5.28
CA GLY A 72 -3.78 12.47 6.32
C GLY A 72 -4.42 13.81 5.89
N THR A 73 -4.80 13.97 4.62
CA THR A 73 -5.48 15.20 4.16
C THR A 73 -6.91 15.26 4.72
N PRO A 74 -7.34 16.40 5.31
CA PRO A 74 -8.74 16.61 5.69
C PRO A 74 -9.71 16.45 4.50
N CYS A 75 -10.87 15.84 4.74
CA CYS A 75 -11.83 15.54 3.66
C CYS A 75 -12.45 16.79 3.02
N ASP A 76 -12.52 17.91 3.74
CA ASP A 76 -12.99 19.22 3.27
C ASP A 76 -11.96 19.95 2.39
N GLN A 77 -10.66 19.65 2.60
CA GLN A 77 -9.56 20.10 1.75
C GLN A 77 -9.37 19.23 0.51
N ARG A 78 -10.34 18.34 0.20
CA ARG A 78 -10.36 17.62 -1.07
C ARG A 78 -10.41 18.67 -2.18
N GLY A 79 -9.29 18.82 -2.88
CA GLY A 79 -9.13 19.85 -3.91
C GLY A 79 -10.20 19.75 -5.01
N PRO A 80 -10.36 20.79 -5.85
CA PRO A 80 -11.46 20.90 -6.82
C PRO A 80 -11.50 19.81 -7.89
N ASN A 81 -10.43 19.03 -8.04
CA ASN A 81 -10.35 17.92 -8.97
C ASN A 81 -10.46 16.61 -8.19
N ASP A 82 -11.47 15.81 -8.50
CA ASP A 82 -11.52 14.39 -8.16
C ASP A 82 -10.14 13.79 -8.44
N LEU A 83 -9.38 13.46 -7.38
CA LEU A 83 -8.15 12.70 -7.50
C LEU A 83 -8.48 11.51 -8.41
N PRO A 84 -7.76 11.30 -9.53
CA PRO A 84 -7.95 10.11 -10.35
C PRO A 84 -7.94 8.89 -9.43
N ARG A 85 -8.77 7.87 -9.66
CA ARG A 85 -8.79 6.67 -8.80
C ARG A 85 -7.39 6.05 -8.64
N GLN A 86 -6.53 6.22 -9.64
CA GLN A 86 -5.11 5.87 -9.60
C GLN A 86 -4.29 6.57 -8.50
N GLN A 87 -4.80 7.60 -7.83
CA GLN A 87 -4.14 8.32 -6.74
C GLN A 87 -4.75 7.98 -5.37
N PHE A 88 -5.80 7.15 -5.31
CA PHE A 88 -6.35 6.73 -4.02
C PHE A 88 -5.34 5.84 -3.29
N SER A 89 -5.17 6.14 -2.00
CA SER A 89 -4.47 5.29 -1.04
C SER A 89 -5.42 4.19 -0.57
N TYR A 90 -4.99 2.94 -0.71
CA TYR A 90 -5.77 1.77 -0.30
C TYR A 90 -4.84 0.58 -0.04
N ALA A 91 -5.39 -0.40 0.69
CA ALA A 91 -4.77 -1.71 0.86
C ALA A 91 -5.43 -2.69 -0.11
N ALA A 92 -4.69 -3.13 -1.12
CA ALA A 92 -5.19 -4.13 -2.06
C ALA A 92 -5.48 -5.45 -1.33
N TYR A 93 -6.61 -6.08 -1.65
CA TYR A 93 -7.13 -7.31 -1.05
C TYR A 93 -7.62 -7.17 0.40
N SER A 94 -7.78 -5.94 0.93
CA SER A 94 -8.47 -5.76 2.21
C SER A 94 -9.96 -6.09 2.09
N ALA A 95 -10.55 -6.53 3.20
CA ALA A 95 -12.00 -6.65 3.31
C ALA A 95 -12.68 -5.29 3.08
N ILE A 96 -13.87 -5.32 2.48
CA ILE A 96 -14.71 -4.14 2.26
C ILE A 96 -15.64 -4.00 3.48
N GLY A 97 -15.66 -2.82 4.10
CA GLY A 97 -16.55 -2.55 5.22
C GLY A 97 -16.17 -1.29 5.98
N SER A 98 -16.93 -1.03 7.05
CA SER A 98 -16.68 0.07 7.99
C SER A 98 -16.56 -0.50 9.39
N LEU A 99 -15.61 0.01 10.15
CA LEU A 99 -15.39 -0.39 11.55
C LEU A 99 -15.30 0.86 12.42
N GLN A 100 -15.99 0.82 13.55
CA GLN A 100 -15.85 1.81 14.62
C GLN A 100 -15.31 1.11 15.85
N GLY A 101 -14.20 1.61 16.38
CA GLY A 101 -13.56 1.07 17.58
C GLY A 101 -12.52 2.03 18.13
N GLU A 102 -12.10 1.80 19.37
CA GLU A 102 -10.93 2.51 19.91
C GLU A 102 -9.67 2.11 19.16
N VAL A 103 -8.77 3.07 19.04
CA VAL A 103 -7.48 2.91 18.37
C VAL A 103 -6.43 2.49 19.39
N VAL A 104 -5.70 1.43 19.10
CA VAL A 104 -4.59 0.92 19.94
C VAL A 104 -3.30 0.96 19.13
N ASP A 105 -2.32 1.73 19.60
CA ASP A 105 -0.97 1.72 19.03
C ASP A 105 -0.24 0.45 19.46
N VAL A 106 0.07 -0.40 18.48
CA VAL A 106 0.79 -1.67 18.68
C VAL A 106 2.22 -1.61 18.16
N GLN A 107 2.77 -0.40 17.96
CA GLN A 107 4.12 -0.17 17.47
C GLN A 107 4.41 -0.98 16.18
N TYR A 108 5.43 -1.82 16.16
CA TYR A 108 5.78 -2.66 15.02
C TYR A 108 4.98 -3.96 14.95
N GLY A 109 4.03 -4.19 15.87
CA GLY A 109 3.23 -5.41 15.92
C GLY A 109 4.07 -6.64 16.26
N SER A 110 5.16 -6.48 17.03
CA SER A 110 5.95 -7.60 17.52
C SER A 110 5.14 -8.42 18.54
N VAL A 111 5.53 -9.67 18.76
CA VAL A 111 4.87 -10.53 19.76
C VAL A 111 4.87 -9.87 21.15
N ASP A 112 5.93 -9.14 21.50
CA ASP A 112 6.02 -8.44 22.78
C ASP A 112 5.13 -7.19 22.83
N ASP A 113 5.00 -6.44 21.73
CA ASP A 113 4.05 -5.31 21.64
C ASP A 113 2.62 -5.80 21.84
N LEU A 114 2.27 -6.89 21.17
CA LEU A 114 0.95 -7.48 21.22
C LEU A 114 0.64 -8.09 22.60
N ARG A 115 1.64 -8.71 23.25
CA ARG A 115 1.51 -9.19 24.63
C ARG A 115 1.21 -8.03 25.58
N ARG A 116 2.00 -6.95 25.52
CA ARG A 116 1.77 -5.75 26.35
C ARG A 116 0.38 -5.14 26.13
N ALA A 117 -0.07 -5.06 24.88
CA ALA A 117 -1.40 -4.56 24.55
C ALA A 117 -2.50 -5.44 25.14
N LYS A 118 -2.37 -6.77 25.02
CA LYS A 118 -3.33 -7.76 25.55
C LYS A 118 -3.41 -7.75 27.08
N ASP A 119 -2.28 -7.55 27.75
CA ASP A 119 -2.22 -7.53 29.21
C ASP A 119 -2.90 -6.27 29.79
N SER A 120 -3.01 -5.21 28.99
CA SER A 120 -3.53 -3.90 29.43
C SER A 120 -4.98 -3.65 29.00
N LEU A 121 -5.42 -4.24 27.89
CA LEU A 121 -6.66 -3.86 27.20
C LEU A 121 -7.39 -5.08 26.61
N ASN A 122 -8.72 -5.02 26.53
CA ASN A 122 -9.48 -5.92 25.68
C ASN A 122 -9.38 -5.45 24.22
N LEU A 123 -8.80 -6.31 23.36
CA LEU A 123 -8.46 -6.01 21.97
C LEU A 123 -9.59 -6.33 20.97
N THR A 124 -10.67 -6.96 21.44
CA THR A 124 -11.79 -7.38 20.59
C THR A 124 -12.46 -6.18 19.90
N ASN A 125 -12.59 -6.22 18.56
CA ASN A 125 -13.17 -5.16 17.73
C ASN A 125 -12.49 -3.78 17.87
N ARG A 126 -11.25 -3.75 18.35
CA ARG A 126 -10.41 -2.54 18.35
C ARG A 126 -9.77 -2.34 16.97
N ILE A 127 -9.29 -1.13 16.72
CA ILE A 127 -8.53 -0.78 15.51
C ILE A 127 -7.05 -0.70 15.90
N ALA A 128 -6.20 -1.53 15.32
CA ALA A 128 -4.76 -1.45 15.54
C ALA A 128 -4.14 -0.33 14.70
N VAL A 129 -3.25 0.48 15.27
CA VAL A 129 -2.32 1.32 14.50
C VAL A 129 -0.95 0.64 14.56
N VAL A 130 -0.41 0.30 13.38
CA VAL A 130 0.82 -0.49 13.27
C VAL A 130 1.80 0.12 12.27
N LYS A 131 3.06 0.17 12.69
CA LYS A 131 4.21 0.60 11.88
C LYS A 131 4.56 -0.46 10.86
N LEU A 132 4.87 -0.03 9.64
CA LEU A 132 5.48 -0.88 8.62
C LEU A 132 6.95 -1.16 8.95
N GLY A 133 7.52 -2.23 8.40
CA GLY A 133 8.89 -2.68 8.71
C GLY A 133 8.97 -3.76 9.81
N GLN A 134 10.21 -4.11 10.16
CA GLN A 134 10.67 -5.15 11.11
C GLN A 134 10.23 -6.60 10.86
N ALA A 135 8.99 -6.82 10.41
CA ALA A 135 8.44 -8.13 10.07
C ALA A 135 7.51 -8.05 8.85
N PRO A 136 7.29 -9.17 8.13
CA PRO A 136 6.36 -9.20 6.99
C PRO A 136 4.96 -8.72 7.37
N LEU A 137 4.35 -7.87 6.52
CA LEU A 137 3.05 -7.26 6.80
C LEU A 137 1.97 -8.30 7.09
N LEU A 138 1.88 -9.35 6.27
CA LEU A 138 0.85 -10.39 6.43
C LEU A 138 0.98 -11.18 7.73
N TYR A 139 2.21 -11.42 8.17
CA TYR A 139 2.45 -12.04 9.47
C TYR A 139 1.96 -11.15 10.61
N LYS A 140 2.21 -9.83 10.54
CA LYS A 140 1.69 -8.90 11.55
C LYS A 140 0.16 -8.89 11.57
N LEU A 141 -0.47 -8.82 10.39
CA LEU A 141 -1.92 -8.81 10.26
C LEU A 141 -2.57 -10.11 10.73
N SER A 142 -1.93 -11.27 10.52
CA SER A 142 -2.44 -12.55 11.02
C SER A 142 -2.48 -12.56 12.56
N LEU A 143 -1.42 -12.09 13.21
CA LEU A 143 -1.37 -11.98 14.68
C LEU A 143 -2.42 -11.00 15.22
N LEU A 144 -2.62 -9.86 14.55
CA LEU A 144 -3.66 -8.91 14.93
C LEU A 144 -5.07 -9.53 14.82
N SER A 145 -5.31 -10.26 13.73
CA SER A 145 -6.57 -10.97 13.52
C SER A 145 -6.80 -12.04 14.60
N GLU A 146 -5.77 -12.80 14.98
CA GLU A 146 -5.84 -13.82 16.04
C GLU A 146 -6.17 -13.23 17.41
N LEU A 147 -5.75 -11.99 17.67
CA LEU A 147 -6.05 -11.26 18.90
C LEU A 147 -7.40 -10.55 18.88
N GLY A 148 -8.16 -10.66 17.80
CA GLY A 148 -9.53 -10.14 17.69
C GLY A 148 -9.62 -8.67 17.30
N PHE A 149 -8.53 -8.06 16.79
CA PHE A 149 -8.62 -6.74 16.18
C PHE A 149 -9.57 -6.78 14.98
N GLY A 150 -10.48 -5.80 14.89
CA GLY A 150 -11.43 -5.72 13.79
C GLY A 150 -10.84 -5.11 12.52
N GLY A 151 -9.74 -4.37 12.66
CA GLY A 151 -9.10 -3.66 11.55
C GLY A 151 -7.73 -3.09 11.93
N ALA A 152 -6.97 -2.68 10.91
CA ALA A 152 -5.64 -2.13 11.08
C ALA A 152 -5.44 -0.87 10.22
N LEU A 153 -4.83 0.14 10.83
CA LEU A 153 -4.29 1.33 10.18
C LEU A 153 -2.77 1.18 10.10
N LEU A 154 -2.24 1.29 8.89
CA LEU A 154 -0.82 1.13 8.61
C LEU A 154 -0.19 2.50 8.43
N TYR A 155 1.05 2.66 8.87
CA TYR A 155 1.84 3.85 8.56
C TYR A 155 3.34 3.53 8.52
N VAL A 156 4.11 4.39 7.84
CA VAL A 156 5.57 4.36 7.86
C VAL A 156 6.03 5.28 8.98
N ASP A 157 6.79 4.75 9.94
CA ASP A 157 7.39 5.56 10.99
C ASP A 157 8.44 6.51 10.35
N PRO A 158 8.41 7.83 10.63
CA PRO A 158 9.43 8.74 10.12
C PRO A 158 10.87 8.34 10.47
N CYS A 159 11.08 7.59 11.56
CA CYS A 159 12.39 7.06 11.95
C CYS A 159 12.91 5.98 10.99
N ASP A 160 12.02 5.32 10.24
CA ASP A 160 12.35 4.30 9.25
C ASP A 160 12.42 4.85 7.82
N ALA A 161 12.03 6.12 7.62
CA ALA A 161 12.06 6.75 6.31
C ALA A 161 13.51 7.01 5.88
N PRO A 162 13.83 6.86 4.58
CA PRO A 162 15.16 7.22 4.06
C PRO A 162 15.52 8.67 4.39
N PRO A 163 16.77 8.98 4.78
CA PRO A 163 17.20 10.34 5.08
C PRO A 163 16.89 11.30 3.93
N GLY A 164 16.30 12.45 4.26
CA GLY A 164 15.95 13.50 3.28
C GLY A 164 14.64 13.30 2.53
N ARG A 165 13.84 12.26 2.83
CA ARG A 165 12.48 12.10 2.31
C ARG A 165 11.43 12.52 3.35
N HIS A 166 10.67 13.56 3.03
CA HIS A 166 9.46 13.92 3.80
C HIS A 166 8.32 12.99 3.40
N THR A 167 8.00 12.02 4.25
CA THR A 167 6.89 11.07 4.03
C THR A 167 5.53 11.64 4.47
N TRP A 168 5.51 12.85 5.04
CA TRP A 168 4.27 13.52 5.43
C TRP A 168 3.35 13.73 4.23
N ASN A 169 2.10 13.34 4.40
CA ASN A 169 1.05 13.40 3.38
C ASN A 169 1.30 12.60 2.10
N GLN A 170 2.30 11.71 2.08
CA GLN A 170 2.54 10.83 0.95
C GLN A 170 1.60 9.61 1.02
N ALA A 171 0.77 9.49 0.01
CA ALA A 171 0.01 8.29 -0.25
C ALA A 171 0.97 7.12 -0.48
N PHE A 172 0.84 6.05 0.32
CA PHE A 172 1.48 4.78 0.03
C PHE A 172 0.41 3.70 -0.19
N ARG A 173 0.79 2.68 -0.96
CA ARG A 173 -0.06 1.55 -1.29
C ARG A 173 0.54 0.31 -0.69
N VAL A 174 -0.32 -0.58 -0.20
CA VAL A 174 0.07 -1.90 0.28
C VAL A 174 -0.76 -2.96 -0.42
N THR A 175 -0.20 -4.16 -0.54
CA THR A 175 -0.92 -5.36 -0.97
C THR A 175 -0.98 -6.36 0.16
N LEU A 176 -2.17 -6.92 0.41
CA LEU A 176 -2.39 -8.02 1.35
C LEU A 176 -2.38 -9.39 0.64
N ASN A 177 -1.91 -9.42 -0.60
CA ASN A 177 -1.57 -10.64 -1.32
C ASN A 177 -0.04 -10.62 -1.52
N PRO A 178 0.71 -11.62 -1.02
CA PRO A 178 2.16 -11.65 -1.18
C PRO A 178 2.58 -11.98 -2.63
N GLY A 179 1.62 -12.29 -3.50
CA GLY A 179 1.87 -12.87 -4.80
C GLY A 179 2.03 -14.39 -4.65
N GLY A 180 1.26 -15.13 -5.44
CA GLY A 180 1.34 -16.58 -5.56
C GLY A 180 1.13 -16.96 -7.01
N ASN A 181 1.78 -18.03 -7.46
CA ASN A 181 1.61 -18.52 -8.81
C ASN A 181 0.16 -19.02 -9.00
N PRO A 182 -0.64 -18.43 -9.91
CA PRO A 182 -2.00 -18.89 -10.18
C PRO A 182 -2.05 -20.29 -10.83
N ALA A 183 -0.90 -20.83 -11.26
CA ALA A 183 -0.80 -22.09 -11.99
C ALA A 183 -0.77 -23.37 -11.13
N ILE A 184 -0.92 -23.30 -9.80
CA ILE A 184 -1.06 -24.52 -8.98
C ILE A 184 -2.54 -24.85 -8.88
N GLY A 185 -3.08 -25.39 -9.96
CA GLY A 185 -4.48 -25.72 -10.11
C GLY A 185 -4.74 -26.61 -11.31
N GLU A 186 -3.86 -27.58 -11.59
CA GLU A 186 -4.15 -28.85 -12.27
C GLU A 186 -3.22 -29.94 -11.72
#